data_AF-A0A4R8EDY1-F1
#
_entry.id   AF-A0A4R8EDY1-F1
#
_cell.length_a   1.000
_cell.length_b   1.000
_cell.length_c   1.000
_cell.angle_alpha   90.00
_cell.angle_beta   90.00
_cell.angle_gamma   90.00
#
_symmetry.space_group_name_H-M   'P 1'
#
loop_
_entity.id
_entity.type
_entity.pdbx_description
1 polymer ?
#
loop_
_entity_poly.entity_id
_entity_poly.type
_entity_poly.pdbx_seq_one_letter_code
_entity_poly.pdbx_strand_id
1 'polypeptide(L)'
;MEETDKLLTLENKSDNSKEQNNELVFSYLTLRNLIGFSGLLLPVILSVFPRRPSDFYGFEPSISDYFYTDRGDILVVVLCVLGTLLITYKGYNWKEQFLTFIAGICGMGVAFVPTAKVCLDCQDSVHTGSGGVFDFITGKWWHFAFAATFLFCLAIMSLVFFVKKNEDIPIKSSNGSLTQKGKRNIIYKICGWVIIGSLLIMGIYFIAGWKFKKIPFVFIFESVAVIAFGISWITKGQTLLPDGEHYISKGIHKMKGLL
;
A
#
# COMPACT_ATOMS: atom_id res chain seq x y z
N MET A 1 -9.34 -2.86 -42.95
CA MET A 1 -9.26 -4.26 -42.48
C MET A 1 -7.83 -4.77 -42.54
N GLU A 2 -7.11 -4.57 -43.64
CA GLU A 2 -5.69 -4.98 -43.78
C GLU A 2 -4.70 -4.15 -42.93
N GLU A 3 -4.94 -2.83 -42.79
CA GLU A 3 -4.08 -1.94 -42.00
C GLU A 3 -4.21 -2.19 -40.49
N THR A 4 -5.42 -2.48 -40.03
CA THR A 4 -5.73 -2.89 -38.65
C THR A 4 -5.09 -4.23 -38.28
N ASP A 5 -5.05 -5.20 -39.20
CA ASP A 5 -4.39 -6.49 -38.99
C ASP A 5 -2.86 -6.34 -38.94
N LYS A 6 -2.29 -5.44 -39.75
CA LYS A 6 -0.87 -5.08 -39.69
C LYS A 6 -0.49 -4.41 -38.38
N LEU A 7 -1.31 -3.49 -37.87
CA LEU A 7 -1.10 -2.86 -36.57
C LEU A 7 -1.16 -3.88 -35.42
N LEU A 8 -2.17 -4.75 -35.41
CA LEU A 8 -2.33 -5.81 -34.39
C LEU A 8 -1.17 -6.82 -34.42
N THR A 9 -0.67 -7.17 -35.60
CA THR A 9 0.48 -8.09 -35.73
C THR A 9 1.80 -7.45 -35.33
N LEU A 10 1.99 -6.16 -35.58
CA LEU A 10 3.17 -5.40 -35.13
C LEU A 10 3.16 -5.18 -33.62
N GLU A 11 1.99 -4.89 -33.04
CA GLU A 11 1.80 -4.73 -31.59
C GLU A 11 2.05 -6.06 -30.86
N ASN A 12 1.49 -7.16 -31.35
CA ASN A 12 1.76 -8.51 -30.83
C ASN A 12 3.24 -8.90 -30.94
N LYS A 13 3.93 -8.51 -32.02
CA LYS A 13 5.37 -8.79 -32.18
C LYS A 13 6.23 -7.96 -31.22
N SER A 14 5.85 -6.71 -30.95
CA SER A 14 6.48 -5.85 -29.94
C SER A 14 6.32 -6.43 -28.53
N ASP A 15 5.09 -6.83 -28.18
CA ASP A 15 4.78 -7.29 -26.83
C ASP A 15 5.37 -8.67 -26.53
N ASN A 16 5.40 -9.58 -27.50
CA ASN A 16 6.16 -10.83 -27.41
C ASN A 16 7.66 -10.60 -27.20
N SER A 17 8.22 -9.53 -27.79
CA SER A 17 9.62 -9.11 -27.57
C SER A 17 9.84 -8.57 -26.15
N LYS A 18 8.90 -7.79 -25.61
CA LYS A 18 8.94 -7.29 -24.22
C LYS A 18 8.81 -8.44 -23.21
N GLU A 19 8.01 -9.45 -23.53
CA GLU A 19 7.89 -10.70 -22.76
C GLU A 19 9.19 -11.50 -22.75
N GLN A 20 9.80 -11.73 -23.92
CA GLN A 20 11.08 -12.46 -24.03
C GLN A 20 12.25 -11.73 -23.34
N ASN A 21 12.25 -10.40 -23.31
CA ASN A 21 13.33 -9.59 -22.74
C ASN A 21 13.20 -9.33 -21.22
N ASN A 22 12.27 -9.98 -20.51
CA ASN A 22 11.97 -9.78 -19.08
C ASN A 22 11.48 -8.35 -18.71
N GLU A 23 11.09 -7.52 -19.69
CA GLU A 23 10.68 -6.13 -19.43
C GLU A 23 9.31 -6.07 -18.73
N LEU A 24 8.40 -7.00 -19.03
CA LEU A 24 7.12 -7.12 -18.31
C LEU A 24 7.31 -7.53 -16.84
N VAL A 25 8.29 -8.40 -16.56
CA VAL A 25 8.64 -8.80 -15.19
C VAL A 25 9.19 -7.61 -14.41
N PHE A 26 10.05 -6.79 -15.04
CA PHE A 26 10.60 -5.58 -14.45
C PHE A 26 9.50 -4.56 -14.10
N SER A 27 8.56 -4.32 -15.02
CA SER A 27 7.42 -3.43 -14.80
C SER A 27 6.56 -3.91 -13.62
N TYR A 28 6.34 -5.22 -13.51
CA TYR A 28 5.54 -5.81 -12.44
C TYR A 28 6.20 -5.75 -11.06
N LEU A 29 7.53 -5.97 -10.98
CA LEU A 29 8.28 -5.79 -9.73
C LEU A 29 8.31 -4.32 -9.30
N THR A 30 8.52 -3.42 -10.26
CA THR A 30 8.51 -1.97 -10.02
C THR A 30 7.15 -1.53 -9.46
N LEU A 31 6.03 -1.97 -10.05
CA LEU A 31 4.69 -1.72 -9.55
C LEU A 31 4.53 -2.13 -8.07
N ARG A 32 4.93 -3.35 -7.72
CA ARG A 32 4.85 -3.86 -6.34
C ARG A 32 5.69 -3.02 -5.37
N ASN A 33 6.88 -2.59 -5.80
CA ASN A 33 7.74 -1.75 -4.98
C ASN A 33 7.17 -0.35 -4.81
N LEU A 34 6.58 0.25 -5.85
CA LEU A 34 5.89 1.55 -5.74
C LEU A 34 4.73 1.48 -4.74
N ILE A 35 3.95 0.40 -4.75
CA ILE A 35 2.88 0.17 -3.75
C ILE A 35 3.50 0.09 -2.35
N GLY A 36 4.54 -0.72 -2.18
CA GLY A 36 5.16 -0.93 -0.88
C GLY A 36 5.86 0.30 -0.30
N PHE A 37 6.60 1.06 -1.11
CA PHE A 37 7.27 2.29 -0.69
C PHE A 37 6.28 3.41 -0.39
N SER A 38 5.22 3.55 -1.19
CA SER A 38 4.15 4.52 -0.92
C SER A 38 3.52 4.28 0.45
N GLY A 39 3.26 3.01 0.82
CA GLY A 39 2.81 2.65 2.16
C GLY A 39 3.86 2.93 3.24
N LEU A 40 5.08 2.41 3.07
CA LEU A 40 6.15 2.50 4.06
C LEU A 40 6.50 3.94 4.44
N LEU A 41 6.57 4.83 3.45
CA LEU A 41 7.02 6.21 3.63
C LEU A 41 5.90 7.13 4.14
N LEU A 42 4.63 6.79 3.91
CA LEU A 42 3.49 7.64 4.28
C LEU A 42 3.53 8.13 5.74
N PRO A 43 3.58 7.28 6.78
CA PRO A 43 3.57 7.75 8.16
C PRO A 43 4.83 8.58 8.52
N VAL A 44 5.96 8.31 7.88
CA VAL A 44 7.20 9.07 8.08
C VAL A 44 7.07 10.47 7.49
N ILE A 45 6.59 10.58 6.25
CA ILE A 45 6.45 11.87 5.57
C ILE A 45 5.43 12.75 6.30
N LEU A 46 4.33 12.19 6.80
CA LEU A 46 3.34 12.96 7.54
C LEU A 46 3.89 13.47 8.87
N SER A 47 4.67 12.67 9.60
CA SER A 47 5.16 13.01 10.93
C SER A 47 6.35 13.98 10.97
N VAL A 48 7.08 14.14 9.87
CA VAL A 48 8.30 14.98 9.85
C VAL A 48 7.94 16.45 9.61
N PHE A 49 8.06 17.30 10.65
CA PHE A 49 7.93 18.77 10.64
C PHE A 49 6.59 19.38 10.17
N PRO A 50 5.41 18.92 10.63
CA PRO A 50 4.16 19.60 10.31
C PRO A 50 4.17 21.04 10.85
N ARG A 51 3.66 22.00 10.07
CA ARG A 51 3.71 23.43 10.41
C ARG A 51 2.56 23.82 11.36
N ARG A 52 2.41 23.13 12.50
CA ARG A 52 1.37 23.45 13.49
C ARG A 52 1.74 22.95 14.90
N PRO A 53 1.35 23.66 15.98
CA PRO A 53 1.39 23.09 17.32
C PRO A 53 0.44 21.88 17.40
N SER A 54 0.96 20.72 17.80
CA SER A 54 0.16 19.53 18.10
C SER A 54 0.27 19.17 19.58
N ASP A 55 -0.83 18.67 20.16
CA ASP A 55 -0.88 18.25 21.57
C ASP A 55 -0.07 16.96 21.84
N PHE A 56 0.40 16.26 20.79
CA PHE A 56 1.11 14.98 20.87
C PHE A 56 2.56 15.09 20.38
N TYR A 57 3.35 16.01 20.92
CA TYR A 57 4.78 16.18 20.58
C TYR A 57 5.04 16.37 19.07
N GLY A 58 4.12 17.03 18.36
CA GLY A 58 4.24 17.26 16.91
C GLY A 58 3.58 16.21 16.02
N PHE A 59 2.92 15.19 16.59
CA PHE A 59 2.12 14.21 15.83
C PHE A 59 0.62 14.52 15.91
N GLU A 60 -0.15 14.12 14.89
CA GLU A 60 -1.61 14.07 14.96
C GLU A 60 -2.12 12.78 15.63
N PRO A 61 -3.34 12.76 16.18
CA PRO A 61 -3.89 11.58 16.88
C PRO A 61 -4.04 10.33 16.00
N SER A 62 -4.21 10.50 14.69
CA SER A 62 -4.32 9.46 13.65
C SER A 62 -3.66 9.90 12.34
N ILE A 63 -3.37 8.98 11.43
CA ILE A 63 -2.90 9.27 10.08
C ILE A 63 -3.92 10.16 9.35
N SER A 64 -5.21 9.86 9.47
CA SER A 64 -6.28 10.62 8.82
C SER A 64 -6.51 12.00 9.43
N ASP A 65 -6.02 12.27 10.65
CA ASP A 65 -6.08 13.62 11.21
C ASP A 65 -5.17 14.61 10.47
N TYR A 66 -4.17 14.13 9.71
CA TYR A 66 -3.34 14.97 8.86
C TYR A 66 -4.10 15.61 7.69
N PHE A 67 -5.32 15.16 7.36
CA PHE A 67 -6.20 15.88 6.42
C PHE A 67 -6.42 17.34 6.80
N TYR A 68 -6.39 17.63 8.09
CA TYR A 68 -6.68 18.95 8.66
C TYR A 68 -5.40 19.75 8.98
N THR A 69 -4.31 19.41 8.29
CA THR A 69 -2.98 20.02 8.42
C THR A 69 -2.42 20.35 7.03
N ASP A 70 -1.29 21.07 6.99
CA ASP A 70 -0.49 21.35 5.78
C ASP A 70 -0.01 20.10 5.03
N ARG A 71 -0.24 18.89 5.59
CA ARG A 71 0.11 17.59 4.99
C ARG A 71 -1.06 16.86 4.36
N GLY A 72 -2.27 17.42 4.41
CA GLY A 72 -3.48 16.80 3.86
C GLY A 72 -3.35 16.45 2.38
N ASP A 73 -2.78 17.35 1.57
CA ASP A 73 -2.56 17.14 0.14
C ASP A 73 -1.68 15.91 -0.13
N ILE A 74 -0.59 15.76 0.64
CA ILE A 74 0.33 14.62 0.51
C ILE A 74 -0.40 13.32 0.82
N LEU A 75 -1.19 13.29 1.90
CA LEU A 75 -1.99 12.12 2.27
C LEU A 75 -2.95 11.71 1.16
N VAL A 76 -3.72 12.66 0.62
CA VAL A 76 -4.68 12.42 -0.48
C VAL A 76 -3.95 11.90 -1.72
N VAL A 77 -2.87 12.55 -2.14
CA VAL A 77 -2.11 12.15 -3.34
C VAL A 77 -1.54 10.74 -3.19
N VAL A 78 -0.92 10.42 -2.05
CA VAL A 78 -0.34 9.09 -1.82
C VAL A 78 -1.42 8.01 -1.79
N LEU A 79 -2.57 8.26 -1.16
CA LEU A 79 -3.69 7.30 -1.15
C LEU A 79 -4.30 7.08 -2.53
N CYS A 80 -4.44 8.14 -3.33
CA CYS A 80 -4.89 8.03 -4.72
C CYS A 80 -3.91 7.23 -5.58
N VAL A 81 -2.62 7.52 -5.49
CA VAL A 81 -1.56 6.77 -6.20
C VAL A 81 -1.58 5.30 -5.76
N LEU A 82 -1.59 5.03 -4.45
CA LEU A 82 -1.72 3.67 -3.91
C LEU A 82 -2.96 2.96 -4.46
N GLY A 83 -4.10 3.65 -4.46
CA GLY A 83 -5.36 3.13 -4.96
C GLY A 83 -5.29 2.74 -6.43
N THR A 84 -4.78 3.63 -7.28
CA THR A 84 -4.57 3.36 -8.71
C THR A 84 -3.61 2.21 -8.94
N LEU A 85 -2.46 2.19 -8.26
CA LEU A 85 -1.48 1.11 -8.41
C LEU A 85 -2.07 -0.25 -8.01
N LEU A 86 -2.85 -0.30 -6.91
CA LEU A 86 -3.55 -1.51 -6.49
C LEU A 86 -4.63 -1.96 -7.50
N ILE A 87 -5.39 -1.03 -8.09
CA ILE A 87 -6.38 -1.35 -9.13
C ILE A 87 -5.71 -1.94 -10.38
N THR A 88 -4.54 -1.42 -10.76
CA THR A 88 -3.79 -1.91 -11.93
C THR A 88 -3.07 -3.24 -11.67
N TYR A 89 -2.96 -3.67 -10.41
CA TYR A 89 -2.30 -4.91 -10.04
C TYR A 89 -3.13 -6.13 -10.46
N LYS A 90 -2.66 -6.87 -11.46
CA LYS A 90 -3.36 -8.06 -11.99
C LYS A 90 -3.28 -9.30 -11.10
N GLY A 91 -2.31 -9.39 -10.20
CA GLY A 91 -2.04 -10.63 -9.45
C GLY A 91 -1.70 -11.83 -10.34
N TYR A 92 -1.78 -13.03 -9.75
CA TYR A 92 -1.66 -14.31 -10.46
C TYR A 92 -3.01 -14.97 -10.73
N ASN A 93 -4.08 -14.50 -10.08
CA ASN A 93 -5.41 -15.07 -10.22
C ASN A 93 -6.49 -13.99 -10.00
N TRP A 94 -7.70 -14.26 -10.49
CA TRP A 94 -8.79 -13.28 -10.44
C TRP A 94 -9.19 -12.89 -9.00
N LYS A 95 -9.06 -13.77 -8.02
CA LYS A 95 -9.39 -13.47 -6.61
C LYS A 95 -8.40 -12.45 -6.03
N GLU A 96 -7.12 -12.58 -6.37
CA GLU A 96 -6.07 -11.63 -6.01
C GLU A 96 -6.32 -10.26 -6.65
N GLN A 97 -6.67 -10.25 -7.94
CA GLN A 97 -7.03 -9.03 -8.66
C GLN A 97 -8.27 -8.36 -8.07
N PHE A 98 -9.31 -9.13 -7.76
CA PHE A 98 -10.53 -8.59 -7.17
C PHE A 98 -10.28 -8.00 -5.79
N LEU A 99 -9.46 -8.66 -4.97
CA LEU A 99 -9.12 -8.18 -3.64
C LEU A 99 -8.29 -6.89 -3.69
N THR A 100 -7.36 -6.77 -4.62
CA THR A 100 -6.57 -5.55 -4.82
C THR A 100 -7.37 -4.43 -5.46
N PHE A 101 -8.34 -4.75 -6.32
CA PHE A 101 -9.33 -3.79 -6.80
C PHE A 101 -10.15 -3.19 -5.66
N ILE A 102 -10.72 -4.03 -4.78
CA ILE A 102 -11.45 -3.56 -3.59
C ILE A 102 -10.53 -2.69 -2.72
N ALA A 103 -9.33 -3.17 -2.42
CA ALA A 103 -8.36 -2.39 -1.64
C ALA A 103 -8.11 -1.03 -2.29
N GLY A 104 -7.88 -0.98 -3.61
CA GLY A 104 -7.60 0.28 -4.29
C GLY A 104 -8.77 1.26 -4.24
N ILE A 105 -10.00 0.79 -4.46
CA ILE A 105 -11.22 1.60 -4.32
C ILE A 105 -11.39 2.09 -2.88
N CYS A 106 -11.16 1.24 -1.88
CA CYS A 106 -11.23 1.64 -0.48
C CYS A 106 -10.14 2.65 -0.11
N GLY A 107 -8.92 2.51 -0.62
CA GLY A 107 -7.84 3.48 -0.42
C GLY A 107 -8.19 4.86 -0.98
N MET A 108 -8.79 4.92 -2.18
CA MET A 108 -9.34 6.16 -2.74
C MET A 108 -10.52 6.68 -1.91
N GLY A 109 -11.37 5.78 -1.38
CA GLY A 109 -12.45 6.13 -0.46
C GLY A 109 -11.93 6.82 0.81
N VAL A 110 -10.85 6.32 1.41
CA VAL A 110 -10.17 6.96 2.55
C VAL A 110 -9.71 8.38 2.17
N ALA A 111 -9.17 8.56 0.97
CA ALA A 111 -8.67 9.85 0.48
C ALA A 111 -9.77 10.91 0.29
N PHE A 112 -10.97 10.50 -0.14
CA PHE A 112 -12.05 11.43 -0.49
C PHE A 112 -13.12 11.59 0.59
N VAL A 113 -13.13 10.72 1.59
CA VAL A 113 -14.11 10.72 2.70
C VAL A 113 -13.39 11.07 4.00
N PRO A 114 -13.35 12.34 4.43
CA PRO A 114 -12.60 12.75 5.60
C PRO A 114 -13.23 12.28 6.92
N THR A 115 -12.39 12.15 7.95
CA THR A 115 -12.79 11.87 9.33
C THR A 115 -13.39 13.12 9.95
N ALA A 116 -14.66 13.41 9.68
CA ALA A 116 -15.34 14.66 10.08
C ALA A 116 -14.84 15.27 11.41
N LYS A 117 -14.09 16.37 11.30
CA LYS A 117 -13.78 17.31 12.40
C LYS A 117 -14.47 18.62 12.06
N VAL A 118 -15.28 19.14 12.99
CA VAL A 118 -15.72 20.54 12.93
C VAL A 118 -14.46 21.37 13.18
N CYS A 119 -13.86 21.84 12.10
CA CYS A 119 -12.65 22.64 12.19
C CYS A 119 -13.00 24.09 11.93
N LEU A 120 -12.98 24.90 12.99
CA LEU A 120 -13.28 26.32 12.95
C LEU A 120 -12.12 27.15 12.36
N ASP A 121 -10.90 26.58 12.28
CA ASP A 121 -9.66 27.26 11.91
C ASP A 121 -8.75 26.36 11.04
N CYS A 122 -9.33 25.81 9.96
CA CYS A 122 -8.67 24.92 9.01
C CYS A 122 -8.26 25.65 7.71
N GLN A 123 -7.51 26.74 7.82
CA GLN A 123 -6.99 27.45 6.65
C GLN A 123 -6.09 26.55 5.78
N ASP A 124 -5.43 25.58 6.39
CA ASP A 124 -4.49 24.66 5.73
C ASP A 124 -5.05 23.24 5.51
N SER A 125 -6.36 23.05 5.61
CA SER A 125 -6.98 21.72 5.40
C SER A 125 -7.27 21.47 3.91
N VAL A 126 -6.96 20.26 3.44
CA VAL A 126 -7.34 19.82 2.07
C VAL A 126 -8.85 19.59 1.93
N HIS A 127 -9.54 19.32 3.05
CA HIS A 127 -11.00 19.16 3.09
C HIS A 127 -11.68 20.35 3.76
N THR A 128 -12.86 20.72 3.26
CA THR A 128 -13.66 21.81 3.83
C THR A 128 -14.28 21.39 5.17
N GLY A 129 -14.60 22.35 6.03
CA GLY A 129 -15.11 22.10 7.39
C GLY A 129 -16.47 21.39 7.46
N SER A 130 -17.12 21.08 6.33
CA SER A 130 -18.45 20.49 6.26
C SER A 130 -18.59 19.27 5.33
N GLY A 131 -17.53 18.72 4.73
CA GLY A 131 -17.73 17.56 3.87
C GLY A 131 -16.50 16.97 3.17
N GLY A 132 -16.71 15.75 2.65
CA GLY A 132 -15.85 15.10 1.67
C GLY A 132 -16.28 15.42 0.24
N VAL A 133 -15.67 14.78 -0.76
CA VAL A 133 -16.00 15.01 -2.19
C VAL A 133 -17.45 14.64 -2.52
N PHE A 134 -18.04 13.72 -1.75
CA PHE A 134 -19.39 13.20 -1.98
C PHE A 134 -20.26 13.39 -0.74
N ASP A 135 -21.25 14.28 -0.80
CA ASP A 135 -22.14 14.62 0.33
C ASP A 135 -22.83 13.38 0.94
N PHE A 136 -23.20 12.40 0.11
CA PHE A 136 -23.87 11.17 0.55
C PHE A 136 -22.94 10.15 1.22
N ILE A 137 -21.62 10.28 1.01
CA ILE A 137 -20.58 9.45 1.64
C ILE A 137 -19.71 10.36 2.49
N THR A 138 -20.32 11.05 3.44
CA THR A 138 -19.60 11.85 4.44
C THR A 138 -19.67 11.20 5.81
N GLY A 139 -18.64 11.43 6.60
CA GLY A 139 -18.63 11.10 8.02
C GLY A 139 -17.69 9.97 8.42
N LYS A 140 -17.39 9.98 9.72
CA LYS A 140 -16.41 9.12 10.38
C LYS A 140 -16.66 7.61 10.13
N TRP A 141 -17.92 7.20 10.05
CA TRP A 141 -18.28 5.79 9.85
C TRP A 141 -17.85 5.26 8.48
N TRP A 142 -18.11 6.02 7.41
CA TRP A 142 -17.69 5.64 6.06
C TRP A 142 -16.18 5.63 5.93
N HIS A 143 -15.51 6.64 6.48
CA HIS A 143 -14.04 6.67 6.52
C HIS A 143 -13.49 5.41 7.20
N PHE A 144 -14.03 5.04 8.37
CA PHE A 144 -13.62 3.84 9.09
C PHE A 144 -13.90 2.56 8.31
N ALA A 145 -15.05 2.46 7.63
CA ALA A 145 -15.37 1.31 6.80
C ALA A 145 -14.37 1.15 5.64
N PHE A 146 -14.01 2.24 4.96
CA PHE A 146 -13.01 2.22 3.90
C PHE A 146 -11.61 1.86 4.44
N ALA A 147 -11.16 2.52 5.52
CA ALA A 147 -9.84 2.27 6.10
C ALA A 147 -9.67 0.84 6.62
N ALA A 148 -10.69 0.32 7.34
CA ALA A 148 -10.68 -1.05 7.84
C ALA A 148 -10.68 -2.06 6.69
N THR A 149 -11.53 -1.85 5.67
CA THR A 149 -11.59 -2.74 4.50
C THR A 149 -10.27 -2.71 3.72
N PHE A 150 -9.69 -1.53 3.51
CA PHE A 150 -8.38 -1.35 2.87
C PHE A 150 -7.30 -2.19 3.56
N LEU A 151 -7.08 -1.96 4.86
CA LEU A 151 -6.05 -2.69 5.62
C LEU A 151 -6.35 -4.19 5.72
N PHE A 152 -7.62 -4.57 5.86
CA PHE A 152 -8.00 -5.98 5.93
C PHE A 152 -7.74 -6.72 4.61
N CYS A 153 -8.06 -6.12 3.46
CA CYS A 153 -7.72 -6.67 2.15
C CYS A 153 -6.20 -6.86 2.01
N LEU A 154 -5.40 -5.88 2.45
CA LEU A 154 -3.94 -5.97 2.42
C LEU A 154 -3.37 -7.04 3.36
N ALA A 155 -4.00 -7.24 4.52
CA ALA A 155 -3.66 -8.34 5.42
C ALA A 155 -3.93 -9.71 4.78
N ILE A 156 -5.08 -9.89 4.12
CA ILE A 156 -5.41 -11.11 3.38
C ILE A 156 -4.42 -11.34 2.24
N MET A 157 -4.07 -10.28 1.49
CA MET A 157 -3.04 -10.35 0.44
C MET A 157 -1.73 -10.92 1.00
N SER A 158 -1.27 -10.40 2.13
CA SER A 158 -0.04 -10.85 2.78
C SER A 158 -0.16 -12.30 3.30
N LEU A 159 -1.21 -12.64 4.04
CA LEU A 159 -1.35 -13.94 4.70
C LEU A 159 -1.65 -15.10 3.73
N VAL A 160 -2.41 -14.83 2.68
CA VAL A 160 -2.95 -15.87 1.79
C VAL A 160 -2.26 -15.83 0.43
N PHE A 161 -2.37 -14.73 -0.30
CA PHE A 161 -1.93 -14.66 -1.69
C PHE A 161 -0.41 -14.64 -1.84
N PHE A 162 0.30 -13.94 -0.95
CA PHE A 162 1.75 -13.87 -1.00
C PHE A 162 2.42 -15.14 -0.46
N VAL A 163 1.77 -15.81 0.50
CA VAL A 163 2.25 -17.09 1.07
C VAL A 163 1.98 -18.27 0.16
N LYS A 164 0.96 -18.20 -0.72
CA LYS A 164 0.56 -19.29 -1.62
C LYS A 164 1.78 -19.94 -2.29
N LYS A 165 1.83 -21.26 -2.18
CA LYS A 165 2.88 -22.13 -2.73
C LYS A 165 2.57 -22.38 -4.20
N ASN A 166 3.52 -22.12 -5.08
CA ASN A 166 3.58 -22.83 -6.36
C ASN A 166 4.25 -24.16 -6.06
N GLU A 167 3.64 -25.28 -6.47
CA GLU A 167 4.12 -26.63 -6.15
C GLU A 167 5.57 -26.84 -6.59
N ASP A 168 5.99 -26.13 -7.63
CA ASP A 168 7.32 -26.18 -8.24
C ASP A 168 8.41 -25.43 -7.45
N ILE A 169 8.06 -24.59 -6.46
CA ILE A 169 9.04 -23.80 -5.70
C ILE A 169 9.18 -24.38 -4.28
N PRO A 170 10.26 -25.12 -3.99
CA PRO A 170 10.48 -25.69 -2.68
C PRO A 170 10.76 -24.59 -1.64
N ILE A 171 10.19 -24.75 -0.44
CA ILE A 171 10.38 -23.84 0.70
C ILE A 171 11.65 -24.17 1.48
N LYS A 172 12.08 -25.43 1.43
CA LYS A 172 13.35 -25.92 2.00
C LYS A 172 14.25 -26.40 0.87
N SER A 173 15.52 -26.05 0.94
CA SER A 173 16.55 -26.57 0.05
C SER A 173 16.89 -28.02 0.43
N SER A 174 17.62 -28.71 -0.45
CA SER A 174 18.09 -30.09 -0.25
C SER A 174 18.89 -30.27 1.04
N ASN A 175 19.58 -29.21 1.51
CA ASN A 175 20.33 -29.19 2.77
C ASN A 175 19.50 -28.84 4.03
N GLY A 176 18.17 -28.74 3.91
CA GLY A 176 17.27 -28.41 5.01
C GLY A 176 17.12 -26.92 5.35
N SER A 177 17.93 -26.03 4.75
CA SER A 177 17.82 -24.58 4.95
C SER A 177 16.61 -23.96 4.21
N LEU A 178 16.11 -22.81 4.68
CA LEU A 178 15.00 -22.11 4.01
C LEU A 178 15.45 -21.49 2.68
N THR A 179 14.66 -21.71 1.63
CA THR A 179 14.83 -20.99 0.35
C THR A 179 14.44 -19.51 0.50
N GLN A 180 14.82 -18.67 -0.46
CA GLN A 180 14.44 -17.25 -0.47
C GLN A 180 12.92 -17.06 -0.40
N LYS A 181 12.15 -17.87 -1.14
CA LYS A 181 10.69 -17.93 -1.04
C LYS A 181 10.22 -18.30 0.37
N GLY A 182 10.87 -19.26 1.03
CA GLY A 182 10.60 -19.61 2.42
C GLY A 182 10.78 -18.45 3.40
N LYS A 183 11.88 -17.69 3.26
CA LYS A 183 12.13 -16.49 4.07
C LYS A 183 11.08 -15.40 3.81
N ARG A 184 10.73 -15.12 2.55
CA ARG A 184 9.66 -14.16 2.21
C ARG A 184 8.31 -14.56 2.80
N ASN A 185 7.98 -15.85 2.80
CA ASN A 185 6.75 -16.35 3.40
C ASN A 185 6.67 -16.10 4.91
N ILE A 186 7.80 -16.09 5.63
CA ILE A 186 7.83 -15.70 7.05
C ILE A 186 7.51 -14.21 7.19
N ILE A 187 8.13 -13.35 6.39
CA ILE A 187 7.86 -11.90 6.40
C ILE A 187 6.38 -11.63 6.14
N TYR A 188 5.79 -12.24 5.10
CA TYR A 188 4.37 -12.04 4.79
C TYR A 188 3.44 -12.45 5.94
N LYS A 189 3.76 -13.54 6.64
CA LYS A 189 2.97 -13.98 7.80
C LYS A 189 3.06 -12.98 8.95
N ILE A 190 4.27 -12.52 9.28
CA ILE A 190 4.48 -11.53 10.34
C ILE A 190 3.72 -10.25 10.00
N CYS A 191 3.95 -9.67 8.82
CA CYS A 191 3.30 -8.45 8.38
C CYS A 191 1.76 -8.56 8.40
N GLY A 192 1.23 -9.67 7.87
CA GLY A 192 -0.21 -9.90 7.85
C GLY A 192 -0.83 -9.97 9.24
N TRP A 193 -0.21 -10.69 10.17
CA TRP A 193 -0.69 -10.77 11.55
C TRP A 193 -0.52 -9.46 12.32
N VAL A 194 0.53 -8.68 12.04
CA VAL A 194 0.71 -7.33 12.60
C VAL A 194 -0.43 -6.40 12.17
N ILE A 195 -0.84 -6.44 10.90
CA ILE A 195 -1.98 -5.65 10.41
C ILE A 195 -3.28 -6.07 11.12
N ILE A 196 -3.57 -7.37 11.18
CA ILE A 196 -4.77 -7.87 11.88
C ILE A 196 -4.76 -7.50 13.36
N GLY A 197 -3.63 -7.68 14.05
CA GLY A 197 -3.48 -7.31 15.45
C GLY A 197 -3.71 -5.82 15.68
N SER A 198 -3.18 -4.96 14.81
CA SER A 198 -3.39 -3.51 14.88
C SER A 198 -4.86 -3.12 14.70
N LEU A 199 -5.56 -3.72 13.72
CA LEU A 199 -6.99 -3.51 13.51
C LEU A 199 -7.83 -3.95 14.73
N LEU A 200 -7.52 -5.12 15.31
CA LEU A 200 -8.24 -5.63 16.48
C LEU A 200 -8.01 -4.74 17.71
N ILE A 201 -6.76 -4.33 17.96
CA ILE A 201 -6.41 -3.45 19.08
C ILE A 201 -7.12 -2.10 18.96
N MET A 202 -7.13 -1.50 17.76
CA MET A 202 -7.87 -0.25 17.52
C MET A 202 -9.38 -0.43 17.67
N GLY A 203 -9.94 -1.55 17.19
CA GLY A 203 -11.35 -1.89 17.39
C GLY A 203 -11.74 -1.95 18.87
N ILE A 204 -10.95 -2.66 19.69
CA ILE A 204 -11.14 -2.73 21.14
C ILE A 204 -11.01 -1.34 21.78
N TYR A 205 -10.01 -0.56 21.39
CA TYR A 205 -9.80 0.80 21.89
C TYR A 205 -11.04 1.69 21.67
N PHE A 206 -11.66 1.64 20.48
CA PHE A 206 -12.87 2.41 20.20
C PHE A 206 -14.10 1.89 20.95
N ILE A 207 -14.28 0.57 21.06
CA ILE A 207 -15.40 -0.04 21.79
C ILE A 207 -15.33 0.27 23.29
N ALA A 208 -14.13 0.20 23.86
CA ALA A 208 -13.91 0.47 25.29
C ALA A 208 -13.95 1.97 25.64
N GLY A 209 -13.99 2.86 24.64
CA GLY A 209 -14.05 4.30 24.85
C GLY A 209 -12.82 4.90 25.54
N TRP A 210 -11.66 4.22 25.45
CA TRP A 210 -10.43 4.67 26.08
C TRP A 210 -9.93 5.98 25.46
N LYS A 211 -9.30 6.83 26.28
CA LYS A 211 -8.76 8.12 25.85
C LYS A 211 -7.35 8.31 26.40
N PHE A 212 -6.35 8.03 25.59
CA PHE A 212 -4.95 8.29 25.95
C PHE A 212 -4.57 9.72 25.57
N LYS A 213 -4.47 10.62 26.56
CA LYS A 213 -4.27 12.06 26.34
C LYS A 213 -2.85 12.47 25.89
N LYS A 214 -1.85 11.59 26.02
CA LYS A 214 -0.44 11.92 25.76
C LYS A 214 0.25 10.99 24.75
N ILE A 215 -0.48 10.00 24.24
CA ILE A 215 0.03 9.00 23.32
C ILE A 215 -0.91 8.99 22.12
N PRO A 216 -0.43 9.25 20.89
CA PRO A 216 -1.25 9.20 19.68
C PRO A 216 -1.49 7.73 19.32
N PHE A 217 -2.34 7.06 20.12
CA PHE A 217 -2.52 5.61 20.11
C PHE A 217 -2.99 5.09 18.75
N VAL A 218 -3.96 5.78 18.15
CA VAL A 218 -4.52 5.41 16.84
C VAL A 218 -3.44 5.57 15.77
N PHE A 219 -2.75 6.72 15.72
CA PHE A 219 -1.63 6.95 14.80
C PHE A 219 -0.55 5.87 14.89
N ILE A 220 -0.17 5.43 16.09
CA ILE A 220 0.86 4.38 16.28
C ILE A 220 0.41 3.07 15.62
N PHE A 221 -0.80 2.59 15.90
CA PHE A 221 -1.27 1.32 15.36
C PHE A 221 -1.60 1.40 13.86
N GLU A 222 -2.07 2.54 13.37
CA GLU A 222 -2.19 2.80 11.93
C GLU A 222 -0.82 2.77 11.24
N SER A 223 0.18 3.46 11.82
CA SER A 223 1.54 3.50 11.29
C SER A 223 2.17 2.11 11.26
N VAL A 224 2.02 1.33 12.34
CA VAL A 224 2.53 -0.05 12.42
C VAL A 224 1.86 -0.94 11.35
N ALA A 225 0.54 -0.84 11.18
CA ALA A 225 -0.17 -1.58 10.14
C ALA A 225 0.29 -1.18 8.73
N VAL A 226 0.40 0.11 8.44
CA VAL A 226 0.81 0.64 7.14
C VAL A 226 2.27 0.31 6.82
N ILE A 227 3.18 0.39 7.79
CA ILE A 227 4.58 -0.04 7.64
C ILE A 227 4.66 -1.54 7.38
N ALA A 228 3.91 -2.36 8.10
CA ALA A 228 3.85 -3.80 7.87
C ALA A 228 3.32 -4.14 6.47
N PHE A 229 2.28 -3.44 6.01
CA PHE A 229 1.81 -3.49 4.63
C PHE A 229 2.94 -3.13 3.65
N GLY A 230 3.62 -2.00 3.83
CA GLY A 230 4.72 -1.57 2.97
C GLY A 230 5.82 -2.61 2.84
N ILE A 231 6.29 -3.16 3.97
CA ILE A 231 7.32 -4.21 4.02
C ILE A 231 6.88 -5.47 3.25
N SER A 232 5.63 -5.90 3.42
CA SER A 232 5.12 -7.07 2.71
C SER A 232 5.14 -6.87 1.19
N TRP A 233 4.80 -5.68 0.70
CA TRP A 233 4.78 -5.38 -0.74
C TRP A 233 6.17 -5.18 -1.33
N ILE A 234 7.09 -4.53 -0.62
CA ILE A 234 8.50 -4.42 -1.02
C ILE A 234 9.15 -5.82 -1.11
N THR A 235 8.81 -6.71 -0.17
CA THR A 235 9.26 -8.10 -0.20
C THR A 235 8.66 -8.85 -1.40
N LYS A 236 7.39 -8.59 -1.75
CA LYS A 236 6.74 -9.15 -2.94
C LYS A 236 7.33 -8.60 -4.24
N GLY A 237 7.77 -7.34 -4.23
CA GLY A 237 8.53 -6.67 -5.29
C GLY A 237 10.00 -7.10 -5.37
N GLN A 238 10.43 -8.09 -4.57
CA GLN A 238 11.78 -8.66 -4.57
C GLN A 238 12.91 -7.64 -4.31
N THR A 239 12.59 -6.44 -3.78
CA THR A 239 13.62 -5.53 -3.27
C THR A 239 14.24 -6.11 -2.01
N LEU A 240 13.41 -6.66 -1.13
CA LEU A 240 13.86 -7.49 -0.01
C LEU A 240 13.86 -8.95 -0.44
N LEU A 241 15.00 -9.62 -0.28
CA LEU A 241 15.21 -11.05 -0.62
C LEU A 241 14.93 -11.39 -2.10
N PRO A 242 15.67 -10.81 -3.06
CA PRO A 242 15.57 -11.17 -4.47
C PRO A 242 15.99 -12.63 -4.74
N ASP A 243 15.48 -13.21 -5.83
CA ASP A 243 15.83 -14.56 -6.29
C ASP A 243 17.08 -14.56 -7.21
N GLY A 244 17.65 -13.39 -7.52
CA GLY A 244 18.85 -13.18 -8.34
C GLY A 244 19.42 -11.76 -8.18
N GLU A 245 20.17 -11.26 -9.18
CA GLU A 245 20.61 -9.86 -9.16
C GLU A 245 19.42 -8.90 -9.13
N HIS A 246 19.51 -7.88 -8.27
CA HIS A 246 18.44 -6.90 -8.10
C HIS A 246 18.18 -6.16 -9.41
N TYR A 247 16.90 -5.99 -9.77
CA TYR A 247 16.50 -5.42 -11.06
C TYR A 247 17.03 -3.98 -11.27
N ILE A 248 17.15 -3.18 -10.20
CA ILE A 248 17.77 -1.84 -10.27
C ILE A 248 19.26 -1.95 -10.63
N SER A 249 19.96 -2.95 -10.06
CA SER A 249 21.37 -3.21 -10.40
C SER A 249 21.50 -3.56 -11.88
N LYS A 250 20.62 -4.44 -12.38
CA LYS A 250 20.57 -4.81 -13.80
C LYS A 250 20.30 -3.60 -14.70
N GLY A 251 19.40 -2.71 -14.29
CA GLY A 251 19.12 -1.44 -14.98
C GLY A 251 20.33 -0.51 -15.03
N ILE A 252 21.02 -0.32 -13.90
CA ILE A 252 22.24 0.49 -13.81
C ILE A 252 23.37 -0.11 -14.66
N HIS A 253 23.56 -1.42 -14.64
CA HIS A 253 24.55 -2.10 -15.49
C HIS A 253 24.24 -1.92 -16.99
N LYS A 254 22.96 -2.02 -17.38
CA LYS A 254 22.53 -1.78 -18.77
C LYS A 254 22.80 -0.33 -19.19
N MET A 255 22.53 0.65 -18.33
CA MET A 255 22.83 2.07 -18.62
C MET A 255 24.33 2.34 -18.69
N LYS A 256 25.13 1.75 -17.81
CA LYS A 256 26.60 1.89 -17.83
C LYS A 256 27.24 1.20 -19.04
N GLY A 257 26.62 0.16 -19.61
CA GLY A 257 27.09 -0.49 -20.83
C GLY A 257 26.67 0.20 -22.13
N LEU A 258 25.79 1.21 -22.05
CA LEU A 258 25.36 2.05 -23.17
C LEU A 258 26.12 3.39 -23.24
N LEU A 259 26.90 3.71 -22.20
CA LEU A 259 27.83 4.84 -22.11
C LEU A 259 29.25 4.36 -22.42
#